data_AF-A0A851M6V1-F1
#
_entry.id   AF-A0A851M6V1-F1
#
_cell.length_a   1.000
_cell.length_b   1.000
_cell.length_c   1.000
_cell.angle_alpha   90.00
_cell.angle_beta   90.00
_cell.angle_gamma   90.00
#
_symmetry.space_group_name_H-M   'P 1'
#
loop_
_entity.id
_entity.type
_entity.pdbx_description
1 polymer ?
#
loop_
_entity_poly.entity_id
_entity_poly.type
_entity_poly.pdbx_seq_one_letter_code
_entity_poly.pdbx_strand_id
1 'polypeptide(L)'
;AIKEAIESEMRRDPTVFVVGEDVRGGHGGKNTEDNELEGFGGVLGVTKGLWTEFGSERVIDTPITESAIIGMAAGAAATGLRPVA
;
A
#
# COMPACT_ATOMS: atom_id res chain seq x y z
N ALA A 1 11.27 10.37 -3.73
CA ALA A 1 10.57 10.62 -5.00
C ALA A 1 9.29 9.78 -5.17
N ILE A 2 9.33 8.50 -5.58
CA ILE A 2 8.10 7.72 -5.83
C ILE A 2 7.26 7.56 -4.56
N LYS A 3 7.88 7.10 -3.47
CA LYS A 3 7.23 6.99 -2.16
C LYS A 3 6.57 8.30 -1.74
N GLU A 4 7.33 9.40 -1.77
CA GLU A 4 6.87 10.72 -1.35
C GLU A 4 5.65 11.20 -2.15
N ALA A 5 5.60 10.89 -3.45
CA ALA A 5 4.44 11.22 -4.28
C ALA A 5 3.19 10.42 -3.84
N ILE A 6 3.34 9.11 -3.60
CA ILE A 6 2.27 8.25 -3.10
C ILE A 6 1.80 8.74 -1.72
N GLU A 7 2.73 8.94 -0.80
CA GLU A 7 2.50 9.42 0.57
C GLU A 7 1.78 10.77 0.59
N SER A 8 2.22 11.74 -0.22
CA SER A 8 1.57 13.04 -0.33
C SER A 8 0.13 12.94 -0.84
N GLU A 9 -0.14 12.11 -1.85
CA GLU A 9 -1.51 11.94 -2.35
C GLU A 9 -2.39 11.16 -1.38
N MET A 10 -1.85 10.18 -0.65
CA MET A 10 -2.58 9.44 0.39
C MET A 10 -2.98 10.33 1.59
N ARG A 11 -2.13 11.30 1.96
CA ARG A 11 -2.47 12.34 2.96
C ARG A 11 -3.54 13.29 2.45
N ARG A 12 -3.45 13.69 1.19
CA ARG A 12 -4.34 14.67 0.56
C ARG A 12 -5.74 14.11 0.33
N ASP A 13 -5.84 12.85 -0.07
CA ASP A 13 -7.08 12.24 -0.50
C ASP A 13 -7.30 10.88 0.21
N PRO A 14 -8.33 10.77 1.09
CA PRO A 14 -8.58 9.54 1.82
C PRO A 14 -9.04 8.38 0.93
N THR A 15 -9.38 8.63 -0.33
CA THR A 15 -9.78 7.60 -1.30
C THR A 15 -8.61 6.93 -2.02
N VAL A 16 -7.38 7.45 -1.86
CA VAL A 16 -6.17 6.90 -2.50
C VAL A 16 -5.59 5.76 -1.69
N PHE A 17 -5.49 4.55 -2.21
CA PHE A 17 -4.89 3.43 -1.46
C PHE A 17 -3.93 2.64 -2.33
N VAL A 18 -2.95 2.00 -1.70
CA VAL A 18 -1.98 1.14 -2.38
C VAL A 18 -2.44 -0.31 -2.25
N VAL A 19 -2.42 -1.05 -3.36
CA VAL A 19 -2.82 -2.45 -3.41
C VAL A 19 -1.90 -3.22 -4.35
N GLY A 20 -1.40 -4.37 -3.94
CA GLY A 20 -0.51 -5.15 -4.80
C GLY A 20 0.17 -6.29 -4.07
N GLU A 21 1.14 -6.92 -4.71
CA GLU A 21 1.93 -8.00 -4.10
C GLU A 21 3.05 -7.38 -3.27
N ASP A 22 3.14 -7.80 -1.99
CA ASP A 22 4.14 -7.35 -1.02
C ASP A 22 4.27 -5.83 -0.84
N VAL A 23 3.29 -5.02 -1.27
CA VAL A 23 3.30 -3.55 -1.13
C VAL A 23 3.34 -3.13 0.34
N ARG A 24 2.76 -3.92 1.24
CA ARG A 24 3.08 -3.84 2.66
C ARG A 24 4.27 -4.74 2.97
N GLY A 25 4.29 -5.96 2.43
CA GLY A 25 5.38 -6.90 2.62
C GLY A 25 5.27 -7.67 3.94
N GLY A 26 4.05 -8.08 4.28
CA GLY A 26 3.75 -9.00 5.38
C GLY A 26 3.28 -8.35 6.69
N HIS A 27 2.69 -9.19 7.56
CA HIS A 27 2.11 -8.79 8.85
C HIS A 27 3.06 -8.89 10.06
N GLY A 28 4.33 -9.23 9.87
CA GLY A 28 5.16 -9.83 10.92
C GLY A 28 6.49 -9.14 11.25
N GLY A 29 6.76 -7.95 10.73
CA GLY A 29 7.99 -7.21 11.00
C GLY A 29 7.83 -6.17 12.10
N LYS A 30 8.93 -5.84 12.77
CA LYS A 30 9.06 -4.54 13.44
C LYS A 30 10.08 -3.73 12.66
N ASN A 31 9.84 -2.44 12.45
CA ASN A 31 10.88 -1.62 11.84
C ASN A 31 12.10 -1.56 12.77
N THR A 32 13.29 -1.43 12.19
CA THR A 32 14.56 -1.49 12.94
C THR A 32 14.91 -0.18 13.64
N GLU A 33 14.23 0.92 13.30
CA GLU A 33 14.55 2.26 13.78
C GLU A 33 13.78 2.61 15.07
N ASP A 34 12.55 2.13 15.21
CA ASP A 34 11.62 2.55 16.25
C ASP A 34 10.80 1.37 16.85
N ASN A 35 11.03 0.14 16.37
CA ASN A 35 10.45 -1.11 16.87
C ASN A 35 8.90 -1.12 16.84
N GLU A 36 8.31 -0.36 15.92
CA GLU A 36 6.88 -0.36 15.61
C GLU A 36 6.54 -1.48 14.63
N LEU A 37 5.32 -2.01 14.70
CA LEU A 37 4.85 -3.07 13.81
C LEU A 37 4.77 -2.51 12.37
N GLU A 38 5.61 -3.01 11.47
CA GLU A 38 5.71 -2.56 10.08
C GLU A 38 6.03 -3.76 9.15
N GLY A 39 5.63 -3.67 7.88
CA GLY A 39 6.00 -4.62 6.84
C GLY A 39 7.32 -4.26 6.16
N PHE A 40 7.75 -5.09 5.21
CA PHE A 40 8.97 -4.82 4.44
C PHE A 40 8.87 -3.55 3.57
N GLY A 41 7.67 -3.19 3.13
CA GLY A 41 7.39 -1.98 2.35
C GLY A 41 7.67 -2.12 0.86
N GLY A 42 7.20 -3.20 0.23
CA GLY A 42 7.48 -3.51 -1.17
C GLY A 42 8.83 -4.20 -1.35
N VAL A 43 8.94 -5.13 -2.31
CA VAL A 43 10.19 -5.85 -2.60
C VAL A 43 11.40 -4.95 -2.91
N LEU A 44 11.15 -3.68 -3.28
CA LEU A 44 12.17 -2.64 -3.51
C LEU A 44 12.17 -1.52 -2.45
N GLY A 45 11.40 -1.65 -1.36
CA GLY A 45 11.30 -0.64 -0.30
C GLY A 45 10.53 0.63 -0.67
N VAL A 46 9.84 0.66 -1.82
CA VAL A 46 9.14 1.85 -2.35
C VAL A 46 7.99 2.29 -1.46
N THR A 47 7.35 1.37 -0.76
CA THR A 47 6.14 1.61 0.05
C THR A 47 6.42 1.48 1.56
N LYS A 48 7.69 1.42 1.96
CA LYS A 48 8.12 1.39 3.37
C LYS A 48 7.59 2.59 4.16
N GLY A 49 6.96 2.35 5.30
CA GLY A 49 6.38 3.38 6.17
C GLY A 49 4.91 3.69 5.88
N LEU A 50 4.40 3.34 4.69
CA LEU A 50 3.02 3.65 4.33
C LEU A 50 2.01 2.85 5.17
N TRP A 51 2.34 1.60 5.52
CA TRP A 51 1.40 0.78 6.30
C TRP A 51 1.35 1.24 7.77
N THR A 52 2.49 1.60 8.37
CA THR A 52 2.49 2.23 9.71
C THR A 52 1.68 3.52 9.73
N GLU A 53 1.77 4.37 8.70
CA GLU A 53 1.05 5.65 8.65
C GLU A 53 -0.45 5.50 8.34
N PHE A 54 -0.81 4.73 7.30
CA PHE A 54 -2.17 4.72 6.75
C PHE A 54 -2.98 3.46 7.10
N GLY A 55 -2.33 2.44 7.66
CA GLY A 55 -2.98 1.22 8.14
C GLY A 55 -3.45 0.25 7.05
N SER A 56 -4.02 -0.87 7.51
CA SER A 56 -4.36 -2.03 6.67
C SER A 56 -5.51 -1.79 5.69
N GLU A 57 -6.30 -0.73 5.86
CA GLU A 57 -7.36 -0.36 4.91
C GLU A 57 -6.82 0.40 3.69
N ARG A 58 -5.58 0.91 3.77
CA ARG A 58 -5.01 1.81 2.77
C ARG A 58 -3.71 1.29 2.14
N VAL A 59 -3.11 0.24 2.70
CA VAL A 59 -1.97 -0.49 2.13
C VAL A 59 -2.27 -1.99 2.20
N ILE A 60 -2.60 -2.58 1.06
CA ILE A 60 -3.24 -3.89 0.96
C ILE A 60 -2.36 -4.87 0.17
N ASP A 61 -1.83 -5.88 0.87
CA ASP A 61 -1.20 -7.03 0.21
C ASP A 61 -2.27 -7.91 -0.45
N THR A 62 -1.97 -8.43 -1.63
CA THR A 62 -2.85 -9.31 -2.42
C THR A 62 -2.19 -10.67 -2.66
N PRO A 63 -2.96 -11.73 -2.98
CA PRO A 63 -2.38 -12.97 -3.48
C PRO A 63 -1.69 -12.75 -4.82
N ILE A 64 -0.81 -13.68 -5.22
CA ILE A 64 -0.07 -13.60 -6.48
C ILE A 64 -1.02 -13.85 -7.67
N THR A 65 -1.71 -12.79 -8.10
CA THR A 65 -2.73 -12.82 -9.16
C THR A 65 -3.00 -11.43 -9.73
N GLU A 66 -2.20 -11.08 -10.70
CA GLU A 66 -2.17 -9.77 -11.34
C GLU A 66 -3.52 -9.42 -11.99
N SER A 67 -4.21 -10.40 -12.56
CA SER A 67 -5.55 -10.19 -13.12
C SER A 67 -6.58 -9.78 -12.05
N ALA A 68 -6.48 -10.34 -10.83
CA ALA A 68 -7.38 -9.98 -9.75
C ALA A 68 -7.00 -8.63 -9.13
N ILE A 69 -5.71 -8.30 -9.04
CA ILE A 69 -5.21 -6.98 -8.60
C ILE A 69 -5.79 -5.89 -9.50
N ILE A 70 -5.61 -6.04 -10.81
CA ILE A 70 -6.11 -5.05 -11.78
C ILE A 70 -7.64 -5.04 -11.82
N GLY A 71 -8.31 -6.20 -11.71
CA GLY A 71 -9.77 -6.27 -11.63
C GLY A 71 -10.33 -5.54 -10.40
N MET A 72 -9.71 -5.73 -9.23
CA MET A 72 -10.06 -5.03 -8.00
C MET A 72 -9.84 -3.53 -8.13
N ALA A 73 -8.67 -3.12 -8.64
CA ALA A 73 -8.35 -1.71 -8.84
C ALA A 73 -9.34 -1.04 -9.82
N ALA A 74 -9.67 -1.69 -10.93
CA ALA A 74 -10.65 -1.18 -11.87
C ALA A 74 -12.05 -1.02 -11.24
N GLY A 75 -12.49 -2.02 -10.46
CA GLY A 75 -13.76 -1.96 -9.73
C GLY A 75 -13.78 -0.83 -8.70
N ALA A 76 -12.74 -0.72 -7.87
CA ALA A 76 -12.59 0.33 -6.87
C ALA A 76 -12.59 1.73 -7.50
N ALA A 77 -11.87 1.91 -8.62
CA ALA A 77 -11.86 3.14 -9.38
C ALA A 77 -13.24 3.50 -9.94
N ALA A 78 -13.96 2.51 -10.48
CA ALA A 78 -15.33 2.71 -11.00
C ALA A 78 -16.32 3.11 -9.90
N THR A 79 -16.06 2.74 -8.64
CA THR A 79 -16.89 3.10 -7.48
C THR A 79 -16.39 4.33 -6.71
N GLY A 80 -15.45 5.10 -7.27
CA GLY A 80 -15.02 6.39 -6.72
C GLY A 80 -13.80 6.35 -5.78
N LEU A 81 -13.14 5.20 -5.63
CA LEU A 81 -11.83 5.13 -4.98
C LEU A 81 -10.71 5.42 -5.99
N ARG A 82 -9.48 5.57 -5.48
CA ARG A 82 -8.30 5.92 -6.29
C ARG A 82 -7.15 4.94 -6.03
N PRO A 83 -7.25 3.69 -6.49
CA PRO A 83 -6.22 2.69 -6.25
C PRO A 83 -4.90 3.03 -6.96
N VAL A 84 -3.79 2.71 -6.31
CA VAL A 84 -2.43 2.65 -6.84
C VAL A 84 -2.02 1.18 -6.81
N ALA A 85 -2.00 0.55 -7.98
CA ALA A 85 -1.69 -0.87 -8.16
C ALA A 85 -0.39 -1.08 -8.93
#